data_AF-A0A9P4RCZ2-F1
#
_entry.id   AF-A0A9P4RCZ2-F1
#
_cell.length_a   1.000
_cell.length_b   1.000
_cell.length_c   1.000
_cell.angle_alpha   90.00
_cell.angle_beta   90.00
_cell.angle_gamma   90.00
#
_symmetry.space_group_name_H-M   'P 1'
#
loop_
_entity.id
_entity.type
_entity.pdbx_description
1 polymer ?
#
loop_
_entity_poly.entity_id
_entity_poly.type
_entity_poly.pdbx_seq_one_letter_code
_entity_poly.pdbx_strand_id
1 'polypeptide(L)'
;MDKPLPSCPRSQPSANYEQWFTMENTPNFDMCPTCYEGVFADTPFAYYFKRRRPQELTISRYCDFSSPWMRLAWLLTVKQQRERPDLICALARIFEKERPCPNEREIANGIWFGIPDPRDGRHIANFVVCPCDKAYLEALFPSVRGYFTMIPPTDPRIARKYTCSIRATSRRFPKYLDLLVDLDEEALKRNRPVNFEPFIQLARAHAFKGECQRDKALFHKGWHFIPQLPEFTVCEECYDDVIRPADQDRNKLASMFFRAMQPLPDEDIEGTSCCLYSNRMRRVWDRVAHDEDFKYLKRKAVERKQEESRLNRRKRDLEDYIERAGMYMQGSVEVDKARRQLRDVEDEWKEWE
;
A
#
# COMPACT_ATOMS: atom_id res chain seq x y z
N MET A 1 10.26 -12.73 16.84
CA MET A 1 10.86 -12.84 15.50
C MET A 1 11.65 -11.57 15.29
N ASP A 2 12.97 -11.61 15.47
CA ASP A 2 13.80 -10.39 15.51
C ASP A 2 14.33 -10.00 14.12
N LYS A 3 13.91 -10.71 13.06
CA LYS A 3 14.29 -10.44 11.67
C LYS A 3 13.05 -10.12 10.82
N PRO A 4 13.07 -9.05 10.01
CA PRO A 4 11.99 -8.73 9.09
C PRO A 4 11.87 -9.81 8.01
N LEU A 5 10.65 -10.01 7.49
CA LEU A 5 10.41 -10.94 6.38
C LEU A 5 11.22 -10.51 5.13
N PRO A 6 11.82 -11.46 4.40
CA PRO A 6 12.62 -11.14 3.22
C PRO A 6 11.76 -10.51 2.11
N SER A 7 12.34 -9.64 1.31
CA SER A 7 11.69 -9.16 0.09
C SER A 7 11.55 -10.32 -0.91
N CYS A 8 10.39 -10.42 -1.56
CA CYS A 8 10.13 -11.50 -2.51
C CYS A 8 10.61 -11.10 -3.92
N PRO A 9 11.57 -11.83 -4.52
CA PRO A 9 12.08 -11.49 -5.86
C PRO A 9 11.11 -11.87 -7.00
N ARG A 10 10.08 -12.67 -6.71
CA ARG A 10 9.11 -13.18 -7.70
C ARG A 10 7.69 -12.65 -7.47
N SER A 11 7.56 -11.36 -7.17
CA SER A 11 6.26 -10.70 -6.95
C SER A 11 5.48 -10.45 -8.24
N GLN A 12 6.16 -10.42 -9.39
CA GLN A 12 5.52 -10.22 -10.70
C GLN A 12 5.29 -11.55 -11.43
N PRO A 13 4.18 -11.67 -12.19
CA PRO A 13 3.91 -12.85 -13.02
C PRO A 13 4.99 -13.07 -14.07
N SER A 14 5.55 -14.28 -14.12
CA SER A 14 6.53 -14.70 -15.12
C SER A 14 6.41 -16.20 -15.42
N ALA A 15 6.62 -16.58 -16.68
CA ALA A 15 6.77 -17.98 -17.09
C ALA A 15 8.23 -18.48 -16.99
N ASN A 16 9.19 -17.60 -16.68
CA ASN A 16 10.63 -17.92 -16.73
C ASN A 16 11.13 -18.65 -15.47
N TYR A 17 10.25 -18.93 -14.51
CA TYR A 17 10.61 -19.55 -13.24
C TYR A 17 10.12 -21.00 -13.20
N GLU A 18 11.05 -21.94 -13.04
CA GLU A 18 10.74 -23.38 -13.05
C GLU A 18 10.51 -23.95 -11.64
N GLN A 19 11.14 -23.36 -10.63
CA GLN A 19 11.17 -23.92 -9.27
C GLN A 19 10.12 -23.22 -8.40
N TRP A 20 9.11 -23.97 -7.97
CA TRP A 20 8.04 -23.49 -7.10
C TRP A 20 7.76 -24.48 -5.97
N PHE A 21 7.34 -23.97 -4.82
CA PHE A 21 6.76 -24.73 -3.72
C PHE A 21 5.26 -24.50 -3.67
N THR A 22 4.53 -25.49 -3.21
CA THR A 22 3.08 -25.41 -2.98
C THR A 22 2.73 -26.09 -1.67
N MET A 23 1.58 -25.74 -1.10
CA MET A 23 1.09 -26.34 0.14
C MET A 23 0.24 -27.57 -0.15
N GLU A 24 0.30 -28.57 0.73
CA GLU A 24 -0.26 -29.90 0.46
C GLU A 24 -1.78 -29.92 0.16
N ASN A 25 -2.54 -28.97 0.73
CA ASN A 25 -3.99 -28.88 0.61
C ASN A 25 -4.50 -27.60 -0.08
N THR A 26 -3.60 -26.83 -0.69
CA THR A 26 -3.94 -25.62 -1.46
C THR A 26 -3.04 -25.58 -2.69
N PRO A 27 -3.34 -26.42 -3.70
CA PRO A 27 -2.43 -26.67 -4.81
C PRO A 27 -2.23 -25.43 -5.68
N ASN A 28 -3.13 -24.44 -5.65
CA ASN A 28 -2.97 -23.19 -6.41
C ASN A 28 -2.10 -22.15 -5.71
N PHE A 29 -1.65 -22.42 -4.48
CA PHE A 29 -0.70 -21.57 -3.78
C PHE A 29 0.71 -21.83 -4.29
N ASP A 30 1.33 -20.81 -4.88
CA ASP A 30 2.66 -20.79 -5.45
C ASP A 30 3.62 -19.97 -4.57
N MET A 31 4.70 -20.59 -4.13
CA MET A 31 5.75 -19.95 -3.33
C MET A 31 7.11 -20.10 -3.99
N CYS A 32 7.85 -19.01 -4.11
CA CYS A 32 9.21 -19.06 -4.64
C CYS A 32 10.20 -19.66 -3.62
N PRO A 33 11.32 -20.25 -4.08
CA PRO A 33 12.35 -20.81 -3.21
C PRO A 33 12.88 -19.80 -2.18
N THR A 34 13.12 -18.54 -2.58
CA THR A 34 13.60 -17.49 -1.66
C THR A 34 12.67 -17.25 -0.48
N CYS A 35 11.35 -17.23 -0.71
CA CYS A 35 10.38 -17.08 0.38
C CYS A 35 10.28 -18.35 1.22
N TYR A 36 10.34 -19.53 0.60
CA TYR A 36 10.28 -20.80 1.32
C TYR A 36 11.51 -20.99 2.23
N GLU A 37 12.70 -20.86 1.67
CA GLU A 37 13.97 -20.99 2.39
C GLU A 37 14.11 -19.93 3.47
N GLY A 38 13.78 -18.67 3.16
CA GLY A 38 13.95 -17.56 4.10
C GLY A 38 12.93 -17.51 5.25
N VAL A 39 11.82 -18.26 5.18
CA VAL A 39 10.72 -18.14 6.15
C VAL A 39 10.27 -19.48 6.74
N PHE A 40 10.27 -20.57 5.96
CA PHE A 40 9.61 -21.82 6.33
C PHE A 40 10.55 -23.02 6.47
N ALA A 41 11.61 -23.11 5.66
CA ALA A 41 12.45 -24.31 5.55
C ALA A 41 13.04 -24.78 6.88
N ASP A 42 13.49 -23.85 7.73
CA ASP A 42 14.09 -24.14 9.04
C ASP A 42 13.07 -24.14 10.19
N THR A 43 11.77 -24.26 9.88
CA THR A 43 10.69 -24.21 10.86
C THR A 43 9.90 -25.52 10.88
N PRO A 44 9.18 -25.83 11.97
CA PRO A 44 8.24 -26.94 11.98
C PRO A 44 7.19 -26.84 10.88
N PHE A 45 6.93 -25.68 10.27
CA PHE A 45 5.93 -25.55 9.20
C PHE A 45 6.42 -26.09 7.84
N ALA A 46 7.70 -26.43 7.70
CA ALA A 46 8.27 -26.94 6.46
C ALA A 46 7.52 -28.14 5.89
N TYR A 47 6.97 -29.03 6.75
CA TYR A 47 6.25 -30.22 6.31
C TYR A 47 4.93 -29.92 5.59
N TYR A 48 4.37 -28.72 5.73
CA TYR A 48 3.15 -28.32 5.01
C TYR A 48 3.40 -27.98 3.54
N PHE A 49 4.66 -27.85 3.15
CA PHE A 49 5.07 -27.47 1.81
C PHE A 49 5.73 -28.63 1.10
N LYS A 50 5.48 -28.71 -0.20
CA LYS A 50 6.15 -29.64 -1.10
C LYS A 50 6.60 -28.91 -2.35
N ARG A 51 7.71 -29.37 -2.92
CA ARG A 51 8.15 -28.88 -4.22
C ARG A 51 7.10 -29.22 -5.27
N ARG A 52 6.72 -28.22 -6.06
CA ARG A 52 5.81 -28.42 -7.18
C ARG A 52 6.53 -29.20 -8.28
N ARG A 53 5.84 -30.16 -8.87
CA ARG A 53 6.36 -30.87 -10.04
C ARG A 53 6.46 -29.85 -11.19
N PRO A 54 7.50 -29.91 -12.05
CA PRO A 54 7.53 -29.14 -13.28
C PRO A 54 6.29 -29.49 -14.10
N GLN A 55 5.28 -28.64 -14.07
CA GLN A 55 4.16 -28.66 -15.01
C GLN A 55 4.53 -27.72 -16.16
N GLU A 56 3.99 -27.99 -17.35
CA GLU A 56 4.27 -27.30 -18.61
C GLU A 56 4.59 -25.80 -18.42
N LEU A 57 5.76 -25.40 -18.92
CA LEU A 57 6.42 -24.10 -18.78
C LEU A 57 5.65 -22.91 -19.40
N THR A 58 4.34 -23.04 -19.58
CA THR A 58 3.49 -22.13 -20.36
C THR A 58 2.58 -21.25 -19.50
N ILE A 59 2.48 -21.49 -18.19
CA ILE A 59 1.63 -20.69 -17.30
C ILE A 59 2.50 -19.66 -16.55
N SER A 60 2.22 -18.37 -16.76
CA SER A 60 2.82 -17.27 -16.01
C SER A 60 2.42 -17.36 -14.53
N ARG A 61 3.40 -17.40 -13.62
CA ARG A 61 3.22 -17.53 -12.17
C ARG A 61 3.92 -16.41 -11.41
N TYR A 62 3.43 -16.13 -10.21
CA TYR A 62 4.08 -15.24 -9.24
C TYR A 62 4.00 -15.90 -7.86
N CYS A 63 4.80 -15.41 -6.92
CA CYS A 63 4.82 -15.90 -5.55
C CYS A 63 3.64 -15.30 -4.77
N ASP A 64 2.69 -16.12 -4.34
CA ASP A 64 1.54 -15.68 -3.53
C ASP A 64 1.99 -15.10 -2.17
N PHE A 65 3.14 -15.56 -1.65
CA PHE A 65 3.74 -15.00 -0.43
C PHE A 65 4.36 -13.59 -0.63
N SER A 66 4.29 -13.03 -1.84
CA SER A 66 4.54 -11.61 -2.06
C SER A 66 3.36 -10.73 -1.62
N SER A 67 2.16 -11.31 -1.50
CA SER A 67 0.95 -10.60 -1.07
C SER A 67 1.07 -10.14 0.40
N PRO A 68 0.81 -8.84 0.69
CA PRO A 68 0.76 -8.34 2.06
C PRO A 68 -0.23 -9.10 2.95
N TRP A 69 -1.34 -9.56 2.39
CA TRP A 69 -2.33 -10.38 3.10
C TRP A 69 -1.75 -11.73 3.55
N MET A 70 -1.03 -12.44 2.67
CA MET A 70 -0.41 -13.73 3.00
C MET A 70 0.71 -13.57 4.03
N ARG A 71 1.47 -12.48 3.95
CA ARG A 71 2.50 -12.15 4.93
C ARG A 71 1.90 -11.82 6.29
N LEU A 72 0.81 -11.06 6.33
CA LEU A 72 0.10 -10.79 7.59
C LEU A 72 -0.47 -12.08 8.19
N ALA A 73 -1.06 -12.96 7.39
CA ALA A 73 -1.53 -14.27 7.84
C ALA A 73 -0.42 -15.05 8.54
N TRP A 74 0.79 -15.06 7.96
CA TRP A 74 1.94 -15.69 8.58
C TRP A 74 2.38 -15.01 9.89
N LEU A 75 2.47 -13.68 9.90
CA LEU A 75 2.84 -12.93 11.11
C LEU A 75 1.85 -13.22 12.25
N LEU A 76 0.56 -13.32 11.94
CA LEU A 76 -0.47 -13.71 12.91
C LEU A 76 -0.34 -15.17 13.34
N THR A 77 -0.07 -16.11 12.43
CA THR A 77 0.21 -17.52 12.76
C THR A 77 1.34 -17.62 13.79
N VAL A 78 2.43 -16.89 13.60
CA VAL A 78 3.56 -16.89 14.52
C VAL A 78 3.24 -16.15 15.82
N LYS A 79 2.63 -14.95 15.76
CA LYS A 79 2.25 -14.15 16.95
C LYS A 79 1.32 -14.93 17.87
N GLN A 80 0.36 -15.65 17.29
CA GLN A 80 -0.64 -16.44 18.01
C GLN A 80 -0.17 -17.87 18.33
N GLN A 81 1.09 -18.22 18.03
CA GLN A 81 1.67 -19.55 18.27
C GLN A 81 0.82 -20.71 17.73
N ARG A 82 0.22 -20.52 16.54
CA ARG A 82 -0.62 -21.54 15.91
C ARG A 82 0.24 -22.70 15.44
N GLU A 83 -0.20 -23.94 15.67
CA GLU A 83 0.54 -25.15 15.24
C GLU A 83 0.46 -25.40 13.73
N ARG A 84 -0.50 -24.77 13.04
CA ARG A 84 -0.79 -24.99 11.62
C ARG A 84 -0.83 -23.66 10.87
N PRO A 85 -0.47 -23.61 9.58
CA PRO A 85 -0.59 -22.42 8.74
C PRO A 85 -2.02 -22.28 8.20
N ASP A 86 -3.00 -22.38 9.10
CA ASP A 86 -4.43 -22.39 8.78
C ASP A 86 -4.91 -21.05 8.21
N LEU A 87 -4.36 -19.92 8.67
CA LEU A 87 -4.65 -18.61 8.12
C LEU A 87 -4.21 -18.48 6.66
N ILE A 88 -2.99 -18.92 6.31
CA ILE A 88 -2.51 -18.91 4.93
C ILE A 88 -3.40 -19.80 4.06
N CYS A 89 -3.74 -21.00 4.54
CA CYS A 89 -4.68 -21.90 3.86
C CYS A 89 -6.05 -21.24 3.62
N ALA A 90 -6.57 -20.51 4.61
CA ALA A 90 -7.86 -19.84 4.53
C ALA A 90 -7.85 -18.74 3.46
N LEU A 91 -6.81 -17.90 3.44
CA LEU A 91 -6.68 -16.86 2.42
C LEU A 91 -6.50 -17.46 1.01
N ALA A 92 -5.71 -18.53 0.87
CA ALA A 92 -5.53 -19.18 -0.44
C ALA A 92 -6.86 -19.70 -1.00
N ARG A 93 -7.73 -20.28 -0.15
CA ARG A 93 -9.08 -20.72 -0.55
C ARG A 93 -10.00 -19.56 -0.91
N ILE A 94 -9.86 -18.41 -0.26
CA ILE A 94 -10.62 -17.20 -0.61
C ILE A 94 -10.15 -16.70 -1.98
N PHE A 95 -8.83 -16.65 -2.21
CA PHE A 95 -8.25 -16.24 -3.49
C PHE A 95 -8.74 -17.10 -4.68
N GLU A 96 -8.92 -18.40 -4.47
CA GLU A 96 -9.45 -19.31 -5.49
C GLU A 96 -10.94 -19.07 -5.84
N LYS A 97 -11.73 -18.56 -4.89
CA LYS A 97 -13.19 -18.43 -5.01
C LYS A 97 -13.64 -17.02 -5.36
N GLU A 98 -13.02 -16.03 -4.73
CA GLU A 98 -13.38 -14.63 -4.85
C GLU A 98 -12.66 -13.97 -6.02
N ARG A 99 -13.32 -12.99 -6.64
CA ARG A 99 -12.62 -12.12 -7.60
C ARG A 99 -11.59 -11.28 -6.85
N PRO A 100 -10.35 -11.11 -7.37
CA PRO A 100 -9.33 -10.34 -6.69
C PRO A 100 -9.76 -8.89 -6.48
N CYS A 101 -9.21 -8.26 -5.44
CA CYS A 101 -9.41 -6.84 -5.19
C CYS A 101 -9.06 -6.01 -6.45
N PRO A 102 -9.90 -5.02 -6.82
CA PRO A 102 -9.64 -4.19 -7.99
C PRO A 102 -8.45 -3.24 -7.83
N ASN A 103 -7.81 -3.19 -6.64
CA ASN A 103 -6.74 -2.28 -6.29
C ASN A 103 -7.13 -0.83 -6.58
N GLU A 104 -6.31 -0.07 -7.33
CA GLU A 104 -6.56 1.33 -7.67
C GLU A 104 -7.71 1.53 -8.67
N ARG A 105 -8.24 0.45 -9.26
CA ARG A 105 -9.28 0.57 -10.29
C ARG A 105 -10.62 0.90 -9.66
N GLU A 106 -11.18 2.03 -10.09
CA GLU A 106 -12.56 2.40 -9.78
C GLU A 106 -13.55 1.45 -10.47
N ILE A 107 -14.45 0.84 -9.70
CA ILE A 107 -15.50 -0.04 -10.23
C ILE A 107 -16.86 0.63 -10.05
N ALA A 108 -17.61 0.72 -11.15
CA ALA A 108 -19.02 1.05 -11.12
C ALA A 108 -19.88 -0.18 -10.85
N ASN A 109 -21.00 -0.01 -10.14
CA ASN A 109 -22.04 -1.03 -9.95
C ASN A 109 -21.54 -2.37 -9.38
N GLY A 110 -20.49 -2.34 -8.55
CA GLY A 110 -19.99 -3.51 -7.84
C GLY A 110 -20.77 -3.80 -6.55
N ILE A 111 -20.58 -5.01 -6.00
CA ILE A 111 -21.01 -5.32 -4.64
C ILE A 111 -19.97 -4.74 -3.69
N TRP A 112 -20.41 -3.90 -2.76
CA TRP A 112 -19.55 -3.21 -1.81
C TRP A 112 -20.07 -3.38 -0.39
N PHE A 113 -19.14 -3.43 0.54
CA PHE A 113 -19.41 -3.49 1.97
C PHE A 113 -18.88 -2.23 2.64
N GLY A 114 -19.55 -1.76 3.67
CA GLY A 114 -19.14 -0.61 4.46
C GLY A 114 -19.36 -0.89 5.94
N ILE A 115 -19.07 0.10 6.76
CA ILE A 115 -19.35 0.04 8.19
C ILE A 115 -20.50 0.99 8.50
N PRO A 116 -21.60 0.51 9.11
CA PRO A 116 -22.69 1.39 9.53
C PRO A 116 -22.19 2.29 10.66
N ASP A 117 -22.43 3.58 10.52
CA ASP A 117 -22.11 4.63 11.45
C ASP A 117 -23.12 4.59 12.62
N PRO A 118 -22.68 4.41 13.87
CA PRO A 118 -23.59 4.35 15.01
C PRO A 118 -24.45 5.61 15.22
N ARG A 119 -24.07 6.76 14.64
CA ARG A 119 -24.75 8.05 14.84
C ARG A 119 -26.05 8.15 14.05
N ASP A 120 -26.07 7.62 12.83
CA ASP A 120 -27.21 7.74 11.91
C ASP A 120 -27.61 6.41 11.22
N GLY A 121 -26.89 5.32 11.52
CA GLY A 121 -27.09 4.00 10.95
C GLY A 121 -26.63 3.86 9.49
N ARG A 122 -26.09 4.92 8.88
CA ARG A 122 -25.66 4.92 7.48
C ARG A 122 -24.23 4.46 7.34
N HIS A 123 -23.85 3.88 6.21
CA HIS A 123 -22.46 3.53 5.98
C HIS A 123 -21.55 4.76 5.97
N ILE A 124 -20.35 4.63 6.56
CA ILE A 124 -19.32 5.68 6.52
C ILE A 124 -19.04 6.04 5.06
N ALA A 125 -19.26 7.32 4.71
CA ALA A 125 -19.04 7.80 3.37
C ALA A 125 -17.60 7.55 2.89
N ASN A 126 -17.42 7.24 1.61
CA ASN A 126 -16.12 7.00 0.96
C ASN A 126 -15.25 5.90 1.61
N PHE A 127 -15.83 5.08 2.50
CA PHE A 127 -15.18 3.90 3.05
C PHE A 127 -15.93 2.66 2.60
N VAL A 128 -15.32 1.92 1.67
CA VAL A 128 -15.94 0.76 1.01
C VAL A 128 -14.93 -0.36 0.83
N VAL A 129 -15.39 -1.59 1.00
CA VAL A 129 -14.55 -2.79 0.99
C VAL A 129 -15.13 -3.77 -0.03
N CYS A 130 -14.25 -4.32 -0.87
CA CYS A 130 -14.65 -5.31 -1.86
C CYS A 130 -14.93 -6.68 -1.18
N PRO A 131 -15.65 -7.61 -1.84
CA PRO A 131 -15.96 -8.92 -1.27
C PRO A 131 -14.70 -9.70 -0.85
N CYS A 132 -13.64 -9.65 -1.65
CA CYS A 132 -12.38 -10.36 -1.39
C CYS A 132 -11.67 -9.86 -0.13
N ASP A 133 -11.43 -8.55 -0.02
CA ASP A 133 -10.76 -7.98 1.16
C ASP A 133 -11.64 -8.12 2.41
N LYS A 134 -12.98 -8.04 2.30
CA LYS A 134 -13.88 -8.38 3.42
C LYS A 134 -13.67 -9.82 3.88
N ALA A 135 -13.63 -10.78 2.95
CA ALA A 135 -13.43 -12.19 3.29
C ALA A 135 -12.06 -12.42 3.95
N TYR A 136 -11.01 -11.73 3.50
CA TYR A 136 -9.71 -11.75 4.15
C TYR A 136 -9.75 -11.21 5.58
N LEU A 137 -10.39 -10.05 5.80
CA LEU A 137 -10.56 -9.48 7.15
C LEU A 137 -11.27 -10.45 8.09
N GLU A 138 -12.38 -11.05 7.65
CA GLU A 138 -13.17 -11.97 8.48
C GLU A 138 -12.49 -13.34 8.70
N ALA A 139 -11.52 -13.69 7.85
CA ALA A 139 -10.68 -14.87 8.02
C ALA A 139 -9.53 -14.61 9.00
N LEU A 140 -8.88 -13.44 8.91
CA LEU A 140 -7.75 -13.08 9.77
C LEU A 140 -8.18 -12.60 11.16
N PHE A 141 -9.31 -11.90 11.24
CA PHE A 141 -9.84 -11.28 12.46
C PHE A 141 -11.26 -11.79 12.72
N PRO A 142 -11.43 -12.98 13.32
CA PRO A 142 -12.76 -13.57 13.53
C PRO A 142 -13.71 -12.67 14.33
N SER A 143 -13.17 -11.81 15.19
CA SER A 143 -13.97 -10.92 16.04
C SER A 143 -14.62 -9.76 15.27
N VAL A 144 -14.14 -9.42 14.07
CA VAL A 144 -14.68 -8.32 13.24
C VAL A 144 -15.78 -8.79 12.28
N ARG A 145 -16.15 -10.08 12.33
CA ARG A 145 -17.22 -10.64 11.52
C ARG A 145 -18.54 -9.92 11.76
N GLY A 146 -19.22 -9.58 10.68
CA GLY A 146 -20.52 -8.91 10.72
C GLY A 146 -20.47 -7.39 10.91
N TYR A 147 -19.31 -6.79 11.18
CA TYR A 147 -19.20 -5.32 11.24
C TYR A 147 -19.20 -4.66 9.85
N PHE A 148 -18.74 -5.39 8.81
CA PHE A 148 -18.80 -4.96 7.43
C PHE A 148 -20.11 -5.44 6.79
N THR A 149 -21.06 -4.53 6.60
CA THR A 149 -22.39 -4.86 6.05
C THR A 149 -22.52 -4.37 4.61
N MET A 150 -23.36 -5.06 3.83
CA MET A 150 -23.54 -4.75 2.41
C MET A 150 -24.12 -3.34 2.24
N ILE A 151 -23.54 -2.56 1.34
CA ILE A 151 -24.05 -1.25 0.96
C ILE A 151 -25.16 -1.45 -0.07
N PRO A 152 -26.38 -0.94 0.18
CA PRO A 152 -27.48 -1.05 -0.78
C PRO A 152 -27.13 -0.38 -2.12
N PRO A 153 -27.31 -1.05 -3.27
CA PRO A 153 -26.99 -0.50 -4.59
C PRO A 153 -27.78 0.76 -4.95
N THR A 154 -28.91 0.99 -4.27
CA THR A 154 -29.86 2.06 -4.55
C THR A 154 -29.62 3.32 -3.74
N ASP A 155 -28.62 3.39 -2.85
CA ASP A 155 -28.39 4.63 -2.09
C ASP A 155 -27.83 5.72 -3.02
N PRO A 156 -28.62 6.75 -3.37
CA PRO A 156 -28.26 7.74 -4.38
C PRO A 156 -27.16 8.70 -3.91
N ARG A 157 -26.79 8.67 -2.62
CA ARG A 157 -25.79 9.57 -2.02
C ARG A 157 -24.39 8.99 -2.02
N ILE A 158 -24.23 7.73 -2.41
CA ILE A 158 -22.95 7.05 -2.38
C ILE A 158 -22.39 6.99 -3.82
N ALA A 159 -21.09 7.25 -3.96
CA ALA A 159 -20.44 7.40 -5.26
C ALA A 159 -20.73 6.21 -6.17
N ARG A 160 -21.07 6.44 -7.45
CA ARG A 160 -21.35 5.32 -8.37
C ARG A 160 -20.11 4.52 -8.77
N LYS A 161 -18.92 4.99 -8.38
CA LYS A 161 -17.62 4.40 -8.65
C LYS A 161 -16.84 4.36 -7.34
N TYR A 162 -16.23 3.21 -7.07
CA TYR A 162 -15.51 2.99 -5.83
C TYR A 162 -14.17 2.32 -6.06
N THR A 163 -13.24 2.67 -5.19
CA THR A 163 -11.95 2.01 -5.01
C THR A 163 -11.95 1.38 -3.62
N CYS A 164 -11.45 0.15 -3.50
CA CYS A 164 -11.44 -0.54 -2.20
C CYS A 164 -10.56 0.21 -1.18
N SER A 165 -11.12 0.51 -0.01
CA SER A 165 -10.44 1.24 1.06
C SER A 165 -9.39 0.40 1.79
N ILE A 166 -9.45 -0.94 1.70
CA ILE A 166 -8.51 -1.89 2.32
C ILE A 166 -7.68 -2.61 1.25
N ARG A 167 -7.49 -1.97 0.08
CA ARG A 167 -6.58 -2.51 -0.93
C ARG A 167 -5.14 -2.49 -0.42
N ALA A 168 -4.39 -3.55 -0.72
CA ALA A 168 -2.99 -3.69 -0.31
C ALA A 168 -2.06 -2.58 -0.87
N THR A 169 -2.47 -1.94 -1.96
CA THR A 169 -1.73 -0.82 -2.57
C THR A 169 -1.96 0.51 -1.84
N SER A 170 -2.91 0.62 -0.91
CA SER A 170 -3.17 1.84 -0.16
C SER A 170 -2.13 2.06 0.94
N ARG A 171 -1.79 3.32 1.24
CA ARG A 171 -0.98 3.66 2.43
C ARG A 171 -1.74 3.54 3.74
N ARG A 172 -3.07 3.55 3.68
CA ARG A 172 -3.93 3.36 4.85
C ARG A 172 -4.01 1.90 5.26
N PHE A 173 -3.67 0.98 4.34
CA PHE A 173 -3.74 -0.46 4.55
C PHE A 173 -3.01 -0.94 5.81
N PRO A 174 -1.71 -0.63 6.05
CA PRO A 174 -1.05 -1.05 7.29
C PRO A 174 -1.73 -0.48 8.52
N LYS A 175 -2.06 0.82 8.54
CA LYS A 175 -2.71 1.46 9.70
C LYS A 175 -4.06 0.84 10.04
N TYR A 176 -4.86 0.54 9.03
CA TYR A 176 -6.15 -0.12 9.22
C TYR A 176 -5.96 -1.53 9.78
N LEU A 177 -5.02 -2.30 9.24
CA LEU A 177 -4.79 -3.66 9.69
C LEU A 177 -4.15 -3.72 11.07
N ASP A 178 -3.19 -2.86 11.39
CA ASP A 178 -2.57 -2.79 12.72
C ASP A 178 -3.63 -2.54 13.80
N LEU A 179 -4.55 -1.58 13.57
CA LEU A 179 -5.65 -1.34 14.50
C LEU A 179 -6.60 -2.55 14.60
N LEU A 180 -6.90 -3.22 13.49
CA LEU A 180 -7.77 -4.41 13.51
C LEU A 180 -7.12 -5.60 14.21
N VAL A 181 -5.80 -5.77 14.08
CA VAL A 181 -5.01 -6.77 14.81
C VAL A 181 -5.14 -6.52 16.31
N ASP A 182 -4.92 -5.28 16.76
CA ASP A 182 -4.99 -4.92 18.17
C ASP A 182 -6.41 -5.09 18.75
N LEU A 183 -7.43 -4.69 17.97
CA LEU A 183 -8.83 -4.85 18.34
C LEU A 183 -9.24 -6.33 18.45
N ASP A 184 -8.80 -7.18 17.52
CA ASP A 184 -9.08 -8.62 17.52
C ASP A 184 -8.39 -9.32 18.69
N GLU A 185 -7.11 -9.01 18.94
CA GLU A 185 -6.35 -9.55 20.06
C GLU A 185 -6.98 -9.20 21.40
N GLU A 186 -7.40 -7.95 21.59
CA GLU A 186 -8.05 -7.51 22.82
C GLU A 186 -9.42 -8.18 23.03
N ALA A 187 -10.21 -8.32 21.96
CA ALA A 187 -11.51 -8.99 22.02
C ALA A 187 -11.39 -10.47 22.40
N LEU A 188 -10.42 -11.17 21.80
CA LEU A 188 -10.12 -12.57 22.10
C LEU A 188 -9.61 -12.73 23.54
N LYS A 189 -8.70 -11.86 23.99
CA LYS A 189 -8.14 -11.91 25.34
C LYS A 189 -9.19 -11.67 26.43
N ARG A 190 -10.12 -10.73 26.21
CA ARG A 190 -11.19 -10.40 27.16
C ARG A 190 -12.43 -11.27 27.02
N ASN A 191 -12.52 -12.09 25.97
CA ASN A 191 -13.71 -12.84 25.60
C ASN A 191 -14.96 -11.94 25.53
N ARG A 192 -14.86 -10.80 24.82
CA ARG A 192 -15.92 -9.81 24.68
C ARG A 192 -16.08 -9.38 23.22
N PRO A 193 -17.26 -8.86 22.83
CA PRO A 193 -17.42 -8.22 21.53
C PRO A 193 -16.41 -7.09 21.31
N VAL A 194 -15.96 -6.93 20.07
CA VAL A 194 -15.01 -5.87 19.70
C VAL A 194 -15.62 -4.50 19.94
N ASN A 195 -14.88 -3.62 20.61
CA ASN A 195 -15.19 -2.20 20.56
C ASN A 195 -14.68 -1.65 19.23
N PHE A 196 -15.56 -1.55 18.23
CA PHE A 196 -15.19 -1.16 16.88
C PHE A 196 -15.14 0.36 16.66
N GLU A 197 -15.49 1.15 17.67
CA GLU A 197 -15.50 2.62 17.61
C GLU A 197 -14.14 3.23 17.21
N PRO A 198 -12.97 2.75 17.70
CA PRO A 198 -11.67 3.28 17.25
C PRO A 198 -11.46 3.12 15.74
N PHE A 199 -11.88 1.99 15.16
CA PHE A 199 -11.77 1.76 13.73
C PHE A 199 -12.73 2.66 12.94
N ILE A 200 -13.96 2.83 13.45
CA ILE A 200 -14.95 3.76 12.87
C ILE A 200 -14.39 5.19 12.85
N GLN A 201 -13.76 5.66 13.93
CA GLN A 201 -13.16 6.99 14.01
C GLN A 201 -12.01 7.13 13.00
N LEU A 202 -11.15 6.12 12.90
CA LEU A 202 -10.06 6.11 11.93
C LEU A 202 -10.58 6.16 10.48
N ALA A 203 -11.58 5.34 10.14
CA ALA A 203 -12.19 5.32 8.82
C ALA A 203 -12.85 6.67 8.48
N ARG A 204 -13.58 7.29 9.42
CA ARG A 204 -14.19 8.62 9.25
C ARG A 204 -13.13 9.71 9.05
N ALA A 205 -12.04 9.67 9.82
CA ALA A 205 -10.96 10.65 9.70
C ALA A 205 -10.31 10.64 8.30
N HIS A 206 -10.35 9.49 7.62
CA HIS A 206 -9.79 9.32 6.27
C HIS A 206 -10.83 9.41 5.14
N ALA A 207 -12.13 9.35 5.44
CA ALA A 207 -13.22 9.32 4.47
C ALA A 207 -13.19 10.47 3.45
N PHE A 208 -12.85 11.69 3.90
CA PHE A 208 -12.86 12.87 3.04
C PHE A 208 -11.46 13.39 2.72
N LYS A 209 -10.42 12.78 3.30
CA LYS A 209 -9.03 13.14 3.00
C LYS A 209 -8.61 12.47 1.71
N GLY A 210 -8.00 13.23 0.81
CA GLY A 210 -7.33 12.66 -0.34
C GLY A 210 -6.20 11.74 0.11
N GLU A 211 -6.11 10.53 -0.45
CA GLU A 211 -4.99 9.65 -0.18
C GLU A 211 -3.71 10.23 -0.80
N CYS A 212 -2.61 10.14 -0.07
CA CYS A 212 -1.29 10.56 -0.54
C CYS A 212 -0.95 9.88 -1.87
N GLN A 213 -0.80 10.69 -2.92
CA GLN A 213 -0.49 10.24 -4.29
C GLN A 213 0.98 9.87 -4.50
N ARG A 214 1.77 9.77 -3.43
CA ARG A 214 3.18 9.40 -3.46
C ARG A 214 4.03 10.35 -4.31
N ASP A 215 4.81 9.77 -5.20
CA ASP A 215 5.69 10.34 -6.21
C ASP A 215 4.97 10.79 -7.47
N LYS A 216 3.66 10.57 -7.59
CA LYS A 216 2.89 11.07 -8.72
C LYS A 216 3.01 12.59 -8.79
N ALA A 217 3.54 13.08 -9.90
CA ALA A 217 3.56 14.50 -10.23
C ALA A 217 2.12 15.03 -10.35
N LEU A 218 1.76 15.94 -9.45
CA LEU A 218 0.48 16.63 -9.47
C LEU A 218 0.71 18.11 -9.85
N PHE A 219 -0.29 18.65 -10.53
CA PHE A 219 -0.31 20.04 -11.00
C PHE A 219 -1.49 20.78 -10.36
N HIS A 220 -1.28 22.05 -10.03
CA HIS A 220 -2.28 22.96 -9.49
C HIS A 220 -2.99 22.41 -8.25
N LYS A 221 -2.22 21.71 -7.40
CA LYS A 221 -2.69 21.19 -6.11
C LYS A 221 -2.16 22.03 -4.96
N GLY A 222 -2.96 22.09 -3.90
CA GLY A 222 -2.53 22.70 -2.64
C GLY A 222 -1.62 21.76 -1.86
N TRP A 223 -0.60 22.34 -1.22
CA TRP A 223 0.38 21.63 -0.41
C TRP A 223 0.56 22.30 0.95
N HIS A 224 0.96 21.53 1.96
CA HIS A 224 1.60 22.07 3.15
C HIS A 224 3.10 22.16 2.87
N PHE A 225 3.68 23.32 3.10
CA PHE A 225 5.11 23.55 2.94
C PHE A 225 5.56 24.67 3.87
N ILE A 226 6.87 24.81 4.03
CA ILE A 226 7.49 25.93 4.74
C ILE A 226 7.74 27.05 3.70
N PRO A 227 7.31 28.30 3.92
CA PRO A 227 7.45 29.36 2.92
C PRO A 227 8.89 29.59 2.42
N GLN A 228 9.87 29.38 3.31
CA GLN A 228 11.30 29.51 3.01
C GLN A 228 11.94 28.24 2.39
N LEU A 229 11.12 27.19 2.19
CA LEU A 229 11.49 25.89 1.61
C LEU A 229 10.30 25.28 0.82
N PRO A 230 9.90 25.88 -0.31
CA PRO A 230 8.80 25.38 -1.14
C PRO A 230 9.10 24.00 -1.76
N GLU A 231 10.35 23.55 -1.82
CA GLU A 231 10.74 22.23 -2.32
C GLU A 231 10.34 21.09 -1.35
N PHE A 232 10.01 21.39 -0.09
CA PHE A 232 9.55 20.39 0.88
C PHE A 232 8.03 20.40 1.00
N THR A 233 7.40 19.73 0.05
CA THR A 233 5.93 19.64 -0.10
C THR A 233 5.35 18.44 0.62
N VAL A 234 4.26 18.65 1.34
CA VAL A 234 3.58 17.63 2.15
C VAL A 234 2.08 17.67 1.85
N CYS A 235 1.49 16.53 1.49
CA CYS A 235 0.04 16.43 1.29
C CYS A 235 -0.70 16.39 2.64
N GLU A 236 -2.00 16.68 2.65
CA GLU A 236 -2.85 16.69 3.86
C GLU A 236 -2.67 15.45 4.75
N GLU A 237 -2.73 14.25 4.15
CA GLU A 237 -2.58 13.00 4.91
C GLU A 237 -1.21 12.87 5.60
N CYS A 238 -0.12 13.17 4.89
CA CYS A 238 1.22 13.09 5.49
C CYS A 238 1.47 14.23 6.49
N TYR A 239 0.84 15.38 6.30
CA TYR A 239 0.90 16.48 7.25
C TYR A 239 0.26 16.06 8.57
N ASP A 240 -0.94 15.48 8.52
CA ASP A 240 -1.66 15.01 9.71
C ASP A 240 -0.92 13.87 10.44
N ASP A 241 -0.23 13.01 9.69
CA ASP A 241 0.50 11.88 10.25
C ASP A 241 1.82 12.26 10.92
N VAL A 242 2.51 13.28 10.41
CA VAL A 242 3.93 13.53 10.71
C VAL A 242 4.17 14.94 11.23
N ILE A 243 3.64 15.95 10.54
CA ILE A 243 3.90 17.36 10.86
C ILE A 243 3.00 17.84 12.00
N ARG A 244 1.69 17.53 11.94
CA ARG A 244 0.71 17.96 12.94
C ARG A 244 1.03 17.46 14.35
N PRO A 245 1.41 16.19 14.58
CA PRO A 245 1.81 15.73 15.91
C PRO A 245 3.05 16.48 16.41
N ALA A 246 4.04 16.71 15.54
CA ALA A 246 5.22 17.48 15.90
C ALA A 246 4.89 18.96 16.24
N ASP A 247 3.96 19.60 15.54
CA ASP A 247 3.48 20.96 15.87
C ASP A 247 2.78 20.98 17.24
N GLN A 248 1.99 19.94 17.55
CA GLN A 248 1.35 19.79 18.86
C GLN A 248 2.36 19.61 19.99
N ASP A 249 3.46 18.92 19.73
CA ASP A 249 4.61 18.77 20.63
C ASP A 249 5.52 20.02 20.67
N ARG A 250 5.07 21.13 20.06
CA ARG A 250 5.77 22.43 20.02
C ARG A 250 7.12 22.38 19.29
N ASN A 251 7.27 21.50 18.31
CA ASN A 251 8.45 21.47 17.46
C ASN A 251 8.52 22.76 16.60
N LYS A 252 9.65 23.47 16.67
CA LYS A 252 9.80 24.75 15.97
C LYS A 252 9.71 24.59 14.45
N LEU A 253 10.32 23.55 13.87
CA LEU A 253 10.28 23.32 12.43
C LEU A 253 8.87 23.00 11.94
N ALA A 254 8.12 22.18 12.68
CA ALA A 254 6.74 21.86 12.36
C ALA A 254 5.84 23.12 12.34
N SER A 255 6.07 24.04 13.30
CA SER A 255 5.32 25.30 13.38
C SER A 255 5.57 26.28 12.22
N MET A 256 6.64 26.06 11.42
CA MET A 256 6.94 26.88 10.23
C MET A 256 6.10 26.53 9.01
N PHE A 257 5.36 25.42 9.02
CA PHE A 257 4.49 25.04 7.91
C PHE A 257 3.25 25.92 7.83
N PHE A 258 2.77 26.17 6.62
CA PHE A 258 1.40 26.61 6.45
C PHE A 258 0.41 25.52 6.88
N ARG A 259 -0.41 25.84 7.89
CA ARG A 259 -1.45 24.96 8.42
C ARG A 259 -2.57 24.67 7.43
N ALA A 260 -2.85 25.59 6.52
CA ALA A 260 -3.76 25.37 5.41
C ALA A 260 -2.95 24.99 4.17
N MET A 261 -3.49 24.10 3.34
CA MET A 261 -2.89 23.82 2.03
C MET A 261 -2.94 25.09 1.17
N GLN A 262 -1.82 25.42 0.51
CA GLN A 262 -1.69 26.57 -0.36
C GLN A 262 -1.10 26.13 -1.71
N PRO A 263 -1.43 26.83 -2.82
CA PRO A 263 -0.71 26.62 -4.07
C PRO A 263 0.77 27.01 -3.89
N LEU A 264 1.66 26.33 -4.61
CA LEU A 264 3.07 26.70 -4.62
C LEU A 264 3.27 27.98 -5.44
N PRO A 265 4.10 28.93 -4.97
CA PRO A 265 4.38 30.18 -5.69
C PRO A 265 4.97 29.96 -7.09
N ASP A 266 5.91 29.03 -7.21
CA ASP A 266 6.65 28.72 -8.43
C ASP A 266 6.49 27.23 -8.76
N GLU A 267 5.26 26.81 -9.06
CA GLU A 267 4.99 25.40 -9.40
C GLU A 267 5.75 24.98 -10.67
N ASP A 268 6.51 23.90 -10.54
CA ASP A 268 7.35 23.34 -11.59
C ASP A 268 6.50 22.75 -12.75
N ILE A 269 7.00 22.86 -13.99
CA ILE A 269 6.43 22.25 -15.21
C ILE A 269 6.46 20.71 -15.13
N GLU A 270 7.33 20.16 -14.29
CA GLU A 270 7.39 18.72 -14.02
C GLU A 270 6.37 18.26 -12.96
N GLY A 271 5.68 19.20 -12.30
CA GLY A 271 4.73 18.93 -11.24
C GLY A 271 5.40 18.69 -9.89
N THR A 272 4.56 18.45 -8.89
CA THR A 272 4.97 18.31 -7.48
C THR A 272 4.43 17.01 -6.88
N SER A 273 5.22 16.36 -6.03
CA SER A 273 4.82 15.16 -5.29
C SER A 273 4.99 15.36 -3.77
N CYS A 274 4.58 14.39 -2.96
CA CYS A 274 4.63 14.51 -1.49
C CYS A 274 5.97 14.03 -0.92
N CYS A 275 6.84 14.91 -0.43
CA CYS A 275 8.14 14.50 0.14
C CYS A 275 8.01 13.46 1.27
N LEU A 276 6.99 13.55 2.12
CA LEU A 276 6.77 12.62 3.23
C LEU A 276 6.08 11.31 2.84
N TYR A 277 5.89 11.05 1.55
CA TYR A 277 5.54 9.70 1.11
C TYR A 277 6.74 8.75 1.33
N SER A 278 7.95 9.27 1.19
CA SER A 278 9.21 8.51 1.15
C SER A 278 9.69 8.12 2.54
N ASN A 279 10.17 6.89 2.69
CA ASN A 279 10.72 6.41 3.96
C ASN A 279 12.05 7.10 4.27
N ARG A 280 12.88 7.33 3.25
CA ARG A 280 14.10 8.14 3.39
C ARG A 280 13.77 9.54 3.90
N MET A 281 12.80 10.22 3.30
CA MET A 281 12.45 11.58 3.70
C MET A 281 11.78 11.64 5.07
N ARG A 282 11.06 10.59 5.49
CA ARG A 282 10.61 10.45 6.88
C ARG A 282 11.78 10.34 7.85
N ARG A 283 12.80 9.54 7.56
CA ARG A 283 14.03 9.49 8.38
C ARG A 283 14.77 10.83 8.42
N VAL A 284 14.79 11.56 7.30
CA VAL A 284 15.31 12.94 7.26
C VAL A 284 14.50 13.83 8.19
N TRP A 285 13.17 13.77 8.13
CA TRP A 285 12.28 14.51 9.00
C TRP A 285 12.50 14.16 10.48
N ASP A 286 12.50 12.89 10.84
CA ASP A 286 12.68 12.43 12.22
C ASP A 286 13.98 12.97 12.84
N ARG A 287 15.06 12.98 12.05
CA ARG A 287 16.33 13.57 12.45
C ARG A 287 16.22 15.07 12.68
N VAL A 288 15.67 15.83 11.72
CA VAL A 288 15.62 17.30 11.84
C VAL A 288 14.59 17.75 12.87
N ALA A 289 13.55 16.96 13.13
CA ALA A 289 12.60 17.21 14.20
C ALA A 289 13.30 17.10 15.56
N HIS A 290 14.27 16.20 15.72
CA HIS A 290 15.08 16.10 16.92
C HIS A 290 16.14 17.21 17.03
N ASP A 291 16.90 17.45 15.96
CA ASP A 291 18.05 18.37 15.95
C ASP A 291 17.66 19.85 15.72
N GLU A 292 16.41 20.11 15.33
CA GLU A 292 15.89 21.40 14.83
C GLU A 292 16.73 22.01 13.68
N ASP A 293 17.42 21.17 12.88
CA ASP A 293 18.31 21.59 11.80
C ASP A 293 17.56 21.89 10.49
N PHE A 294 17.05 23.12 10.37
CA PHE A 294 16.42 23.62 9.15
C PHE A 294 17.35 23.57 7.93
N LYS A 295 18.66 23.79 8.11
CA LYS A 295 19.63 23.82 7.00
C LYS A 295 19.81 22.41 6.40
N TYR A 296 19.85 21.39 7.26
CA TYR A 296 19.88 20.00 6.83
C TYR A 296 18.61 19.63 6.05
N LEU A 297 17.43 19.99 6.58
CA LEU A 297 16.16 19.75 5.90
C LEU A 297 16.14 20.41 4.53
N LYS A 298 16.52 21.69 4.45
CA LYS A 298 16.59 22.46 3.21
C LYS A 298 17.48 21.78 2.18
N ARG A 299 18.70 21.41 2.56
CA ARG A 299 19.62 20.72 1.65
C ARG A 299 19.02 19.41 1.12
N LYS A 300 18.42 18.58 1.98
CA LYS A 300 17.85 17.29 1.57
C LYS A 300 16.58 17.41 0.73
N ALA A 301 15.72 18.39 0.99
CA ALA A 301 14.56 18.67 0.16
C ALA A 301 14.96 19.14 -1.24
N VAL A 302 15.92 20.05 -1.34
CA VAL A 302 16.44 20.53 -2.63
C VAL A 302 17.13 19.41 -3.42
N GLU A 303 18.00 18.62 -2.76
CA GLU A 303 18.66 17.45 -3.37
C GLU A 303 17.62 16.46 -3.95
N ARG A 304 16.57 16.15 -3.18
CA ARG A 304 15.48 15.29 -3.64
C ARG A 304 14.78 15.88 -4.86
N LYS A 305 14.40 17.17 -4.82
CA LYS A 305 13.68 17.82 -5.92
C LYS A 305 14.52 17.86 -7.20
N GLN A 306 15.83 18.08 -7.09
CA GLN A 306 16.75 18.04 -8.23
C GLN A 306 16.78 16.65 -8.89
N GLU A 307 16.89 15.59 -8.09
CA GLU A 307 16.86 14.21 -8.61
C GLU A 307 15.49 13.84 -9.19
N GLU A 308 14.40 14.21 -8.53
CA GLU A 308 13.04 14.01 -9.02
C GLU A 308 12.84 14.66 -10.40
N SER A 309 13.23 15.92 -10.55
CA SER A 309 13.14 16.64 -11.83
C SER A 309 14.05 16.01 -12.90
N ARG A 310 15.26 15.54 -12.55
CA ARG A 310 16.16 14.84 -13.48
C ARG A 310 15.51 13.56 -14.02
N LEU A 311 14.97 12.72 -13.14
CA LEU A 311 14.35 11.46 -13.53
C LEU A 311 13.01 11.65 -14.24
N ASN A 312 12.19 12.62 -13.82
CA ASN A 312 10.94 12.94 -14.50
C ASN A 312 11.15 13.44 -15.92
N ARG A 313 12.19 14.27 -16.17
CA ARG A 313 12.56 14.66 -17.55
C ARG A 313 12.95 13.45 -18.39
N ARG A 314 13.84 12.60 -17.87
CA ARG A 314 14.25 11.36 -18.57
C ARG A 314 13.09 10.41 -18.84
N LYS A 315 12.16 10.28 -17.88
CA LYS A 315 10.93 9.50 -18.02
C LYS A 315 10.05 10.05 -19.15
N ARG A 316 9.81 11.37 -19.15
CA ARG A 316 9.03 12.06 -20.19
C ARG A 316 9.65 11.87 -21.58
N ASP A 317 10.97 12.05 -21.72
CA ASP A 317 11.67 11.88 -22.99
C ASP A 317 11.51 10.45 -23.55
N LEU A 318 11.56 9.45 -22.67
CA LEU A 318 11.36 8.04 -23.03
C LEU A 318 9.90 7.75 -23.39
N GLU A 319 8.95 8.28 -22.65
CA GLU A 319 7.51 8.15 -22.93
C GLU A 319 7.16 8.79 -24.29
N ASP A 320 7.62 10.01 -24.54
CA ASP A 320 7.43 10.73 -25.81
C ASP A 320 8.09 10.00 -26.98
N TYR A 321 9.25 9.35 -26.75
CA TYR A 321 9.90 8.51 -27.76
C TYR A 321 9.08 7.25 -28.05
N ILE A 322 8.61 6.54 -27.01
CA ILE A 322 7.79 5.32 -27.15
C ILE A 322 6.48 5.64 -27.87
N GLU A 323 5.82 6.74 -27.55
CA GLU A 323 4.58 7.16 -28.20
C GLU A 323 4.81 7.45 -29.69
N ARG A 324 5.80 8.29 -30.01
CA ARG A 324 6.13 8.63 -31.40
C ARG A 324 6.58 7.42 -32.23
N ALA A 325 7.45 6.58 -31.66
CA ALA A 325 7.94 5.37 -32.35
C ALA A 325 6.85 4.29 -32.46
N GLY A 326 5.95 4.19 -31.48
CA GLY A 326 4.86 3.22 -31.44
C GLY A 326 3.84 3.39 -32.57
N MET A 327 3.69 4.59 -33.13
CA MET A 327 2.82 4.84 -34.29
C MET A 327 3.37 4.27 -35.61
N TYR A 328 4.69 4.08 -35.73
CA TYR A 328 5.35 3.68 -36.98
C TYR A 328 6.10 2.34 -36.92
N MET A 329 6.50 1.89 -35.73
CA MET A 329 7.37 0.72 -35.52
C MET A 329 6.92 -0.10 -34.30
N GLN A 330 5.66 -0.52 -34.29
CA GLN A 330 5.10 -1.30 -33.18
C GLN A 330 5.84 -2.65 -33.03
N GLY A 331 6.47 -2.87 -31.87
CA GLY A 331 7.22 -4.10 -31.57
C GLY A 331 8.69 -4.09 -32.02
N SER A 332 9.27 -2.92 -32.31
CA SER A 332 10.70 -2.82 -32.61
C SER A 332 11.58 -3.05 -31.37
N VAL A 333 12.81 -3.53 -31.60
CA VAL A 333 13.82 -3.76 -30.55
C VAL A 333 14.14 -2.46 -29.79
N GLU A 334 14.11 -1.32 -30.48
CA GLU A 334 14.35 0.00 -29.93
C GLU A 334 13.23 0.45 -28.98
N VAL A 335 11.96 0.19 -29.33
CA VAL A 335 10.81 0.46 -28.45
C VAL A 335 10.86 -0.41 -27.20
N ASP A 336 11.22 -1.69 -27.35
CA ASP A 336 11.39 -2.58 -26.20
C ASP A 336 12.58 -2.19 -25.31
N LYS A 337 13.66 -1.68 -25.91
CA LYS A 337 14.79 -1.11 -25.17
C LYS A 337 14.38 0.14 -24.41
N ALA A 338 13.64 1.07 -25.02
CA ALA A 338 13.13 2.26 -24.36
C ALA A 338 12.20 1.90 -23.19
N ARG A 339 11.33 0.90 -23.35
CA ARG A 339 10.48 0.37 -22.26
C ARG A 339 11.29 -0.23 -21.11
N ARG A 340 12.43 -0.87 -21.38
CA ARG A 340 13.36 -1.34 -20.33
C ARG A 340 13.97 -0.16 -19.59
N GLN A 341 14.51 0.82 -20.34
CA GLN A 341 15.08 2.03 -19.75
C GLN A 341 14.07 2.81 -18.89
N LEU A 342 12.80 2.84 -19.29
CA LEU A 342 11.73 3.46 -18.50
C LEU A 342 11.56 2.75 -17.15
N ARG A 343 11.58 1.41 -17.13
CA ARG A 343 11.57 0.65 -15.87
C ARG A 343 12.82 0.89 -15.04
N ASP A 344 13.99 0.96 -15.67
CA ASP A 344 15.24 1.25 -14.97
C ASP A 344 15.19 2.61 -14.27
N VAL A 345 14.59 3.63 -14.90
CA VAL A 345 14.36 4.96 -14.30
C VAL A 345 13.40 4.89 -13.11
N GLU A 346 12.32 4.11 -13.23
CA GLU A 346 11.37 3.92 -12.12
C GLU A 346 11.99 3.17 -10.94
N ASP A 347 12.88 2.20 -11.21
CA ASP A 347 13.58 1.45 -10.17
C ASP A 347 14.70 2.30 -9.53
N GLU A 348 15.42 3.11 -10.32
CA GLU A 348 16.39 4.10 -9.83
C GLU A 348 15.73 5.07 -8.82
N TRP A 349 14.51 5.53 -9.11
CA TRP A 349 13.76 6.38 -8.18
C TRP A 349 13.30 5.65 -6.92
N LYS A 350 12.83 4.41 -7.04
CA LYS A 350 12.43 3.59 -5.88
C LYS A 350 13.59 3.26 -4.95
N GLU A 351 14.80 3.09 -5.47
CA GLU A 351 15.99 2.88 -4.65
C GLU A 351 16.43 4.15 -3.92
N TRP A 352 16.12 5.32 -4.50
CA TRP A 352 16.48 6.62 -3.95
C TRP A 352 15.61 7.04 -2.74
N GLU A 353 14.36 6.58 -2.65
CA GLU A 353 13.29 7.03 -1.71
C GLU A 353 12.92 5.98 -0.65
#